data_AF-A0A914NB78-F1
#
_entry.id   AF-A0A914NB78-F1
#
_cell.length_a   1.000
_cell.length_b   1.000
_cell.length_c   1.000
_cell.angle_alpha   90.00
_cell.angle_beta   90.00
_cell.angle_gamma   90.00
#
_symmetry.space_group_name_H-M   'P 1'
#
loop_
_entity.id
_entity.type
_entity.pdbx_description
1 polymer ?
#
loop_
_entity_poly.entity_id
_entity_poly.type
_entity_poly.pdbx_seq_one_letter_code
_entity_poly.pdbx_strand_id
1 'polypeptide(L)'
;MININPLFCSVKTIELQSEVSEFTLNDQLKERWQEAIENSIPLFINYVESGVEYVCIKDYKKTYFLNLPNVPKNLEEMIIVRCWMQKLFNCSFKHASFDRSVFNPEMINILFTNDRAIPLQFNIQDAILSPISTHLCGDTLKFASNHLSISESLDINLKYAGNTDQYLNVLF
;
A
#
# COMPACT_ATOMS: atom_id res chain seq x y z
N MET A 1 -16.98 15.93 1.26
CA MET A 1 -17.68 15.06 2.23
C MET A 1 -17.55 13.63 1.73
N ILE A 2 -16.72 12.82 2.39
CA ILE A 2 -16.58 11.40 2.07
C ILE A 2 -17.75 10.68 2.74
N ASN A 3 -18.61 10.06 1.95
CA ASN A 3 -19.80 9.35 2.42
C ASN A 3 -19.41 7.91 2.78
N ILE A 4 -19.59 7.52 4.04
CA ILE A 4 -19.16 6.22 4.56
C ILE A 4 -20.41 5.32 4.65
N ASN A 5 -20.47 4.29 3.83
CA ASN A 5 -21.55 3.30 3.83
C ASN A 5 -21.30 2.30 4.99
N PRO A 6 -22.25 2.10 5.94
CA PRO A 6 -21.95 1.42 7.20
C PRO A 6 -22.35 -0.06 7.12
N LEU A 7 -21.51 -0.89 6.50
CA LEU A 7 -21.63 -2.35 6.64
C LEU A 7 -20.21 -2.95 6.76
N PHE A 8 -19.98 -3.59 7.92
CA PHE A 8 -18.84 -4.45 8.30
C PHE A 8 -17.64 -3.82 9.04
N CYS A 9 -17.46 -4.33 10.27
CA CYS A 9 -16.37 -4.10 11.22
C CYS A 9 -16.20 -2.66 11.73
N SER A 10 -15.74 -2.53 12.97
CA SER A 10 -15.37 -1.24 13.57
C SER A 10 -14.17 -0.67 12.81
N VAL A 11 -14.41 -0.04 11.66
CA VAL A 11 -13.42 0.76 10.94
C VAL A 11 -13.07 1.91 11.85
N LYS A 12 -11.96 1.78 12.58
CA LYS A 12 -11.45 2.87 13.38
C LYS A 12 -10.80 3.83 12.41
N THR A 13 -11.52 4.89 12.04
CA THR A 13 -10.93 6.05 11.39
C THR A 13 -9.82 6.56 12.31
N ILE A 14 -8.56 6.37 11.92
CA ILE A 14 -7.45 6.94 12.67
C ILE A 14 -7.57 8.46 12.46
N GLU A 15 -7.73 9.22 13.55
CA GLU A 15 -7.79 10.67 13.50
C GLU A 15 -6.45 11.21 12.98
N LEU A 16 -6.40 11.59 11.69
CA LEU A 16 -5.19 12.12 11.03
C LEU A 16 -5.03 13.63 11.17
N GLN A 17 -6.05 14.33 11.67
CA GLN A 17 -6.11 15.79 11.53
C GLN A 17 -4.95 16.52 12.21
N SER A 18 -4.34 15.96 13.27
CA SER A 18 -3.21 16.60 13.96
C SER A 18 -1.87 16.42 13.26
N GLU A 19 -1.58 15.27 12.67
CA GLU A 19 -0.26 14.96 12.09
C GLU A 19 -0.12 15.42 10.63
N VAL A 20 -1.22 15.51 9.89
CA VAL A 20 -1.25 16.11 8.54
C VAL A 20 -0.78 17.57 8.58
N SER A 21 -0.91 18.24 9.74
CA SER A 21 -0.55 19.64 9.92
C SER A 21 0.96 19.91 10.05
N GLU A 22 1.81 18.89 10.27
CA GLU A 22 3.25 19.09 10.54
C GLU A 22 4.16 18.79 9.34
N PHE A 23 3.67 18.08 8.32
CA PHE A 23 4.48 17.73 7.16
C PHE A 23 4.69 18.95 6.24
N THR A 24 5.95 19.40 6.13
CA THR A 24 6.33 20.49 5.22
C THR A 24 6.85 19.91 3.91
N LEU A 25 6.09 20.14 2.83
CA LEU A 25 6.45 19.72 1.48
C LEU A 25 7.45 20.73 0.88
N ASN A 26 8.66 20.27 0.55
CA ASN A 26 9.62 21.12 -0.17
C ASN A 26 9.23 21.25 -1.66
N ASP A 27 9.74 22.28 -2.33
CA ASP A 27 9.36 22.61 -3.71
C ASP A 27 9.64 21.47 -4.70
N GLN A 28 10.78 20.78 -4.56
CA GLN A 28 11.13 19.66 -5.44
C GLN A 28 10.17 18.48 -5.29
N LEU A 29 9.80 18.13 -4.06
CA LEU A 29 8.86 17.04 -3.79
C LEU A 29 7.44 17.43 -4.23
N LYS A 30 7.08 18.71 -4.07
CA LYS A 30 5.81 19.25 -4.54
C LYS A 30 5.64 19.13 -6.04
N GLU A 31 6.67 19.49 -6.82
CA GLU A 31 6.65 19.37 -8.28
C GLU A 31 6.46 17.90 -8.71
N ARG A 32 7.21 16.97 -8.12
CA ARG A 32 7.08 15.54 -8.42
C ARG A 32 5.70 14.98 -8.06
N TRP A 33 5.12 15.45 -6.95
CA TRP A 33 3.78 15.02 -6.55
C TRP A 33 2.72 15.57 -7.49
N GLN A 34 2.87 16.81 -7.97
CA GLN A 34 1.98 17.38 -8.98
C GLN A 34 2.07 16.60 -10.29
N GLU A 35 3.27 16.27 -10.76
CA GLU A 35 3.47 15.45 -11.95
C GLU A 35 2.81 14.07 -11.80
N ALA A 36 2.95 13.42 -10.64
CA ALA A 36 2.31 12.13 -10.38
C ALA A 36 0.76 12.21 -10.39
N ILE A 37 0.20 13.30 -9.85
CA ILE A 37 -1.25 13.57 -9.89
C ILE A 37 -1.71 13.79 -11.34
N GLU A 38 -0.99 14.60 -12.11
CA GLU A 38 -1.31 14.90 -13.51
C GLU A 38 -1.27 13.63 -14.38
N ASN A 39 -0.28 12.76 -14.14
CA ASN A 39 -0.15 11.47 -14.79
C ASN A 39 -1.08 10.38 -14.22
N SER A 40 -1.88 10.70 -13.20
CA SER A 40 -2.82 9.78 -12.55
C SER A 40 -2.17 8.47 -12.07
N ILE A 41 -0.96 8.56 -11.51
CA ILE A 41 -0.24 7.39 -11.02
C ILE A 41 -1.03 6.74 -9.87
N PRO A 42 -1.35 5.44 -9.95
CA PRO A 42 -2.17 4.79 -8.93
C PRO A 42 -1.35 4.41 -7.69
N LEU A 43 -2.01 4.42 -6.54
CA LEU A 43 -1.51 3.96 -5.25
C LEU A 43 -1.43 2.43 -5.20
N PHE A 44 -2.31 1.74 -5.90
CA PHE A 44 -2.35 0.28 -5.97
C PHE A 44 -2.17 -0.20 -7.41
N ILE A 45 -1.42 -1.29 -7.59
CA ILE A 45 -1.13 -1.84 -8.93
C ILE A 45 -2.34 -2.60 -9.49
N ASN A 46 -3.38 -2.85 -8.69
CA ASN A 46 -4.49 -3.71 -9.08
C ASN A 46 -5.87 -3.15 -8.73
N TYR A 47 -6.20 -2.04 -9.41
CA TYR A 47 -7.51 -1.40 -9.30
C TYR A 47 -8.56 -2.12 -10.10
N VAL A 48 -9.47 -2.78 -9.39
CA VAL A 48 -10.75 -3.20 -9.97
C VAL A 48 -11.69 -2.00 -9.91
N GLU A 49 -12.11 -1.49 -11.08
CA GLU A 49 -12.95 -0.29 -11.24
C GLU A 49 -14.24 -0.27 -10.40
N SER A 50 -14.66 -1.42 -9.85
CA SER A 50 -15.92 -1.61 -9.14
C SER A 50 -15.83 -1.64 -7.61
N GLY A 51 -14.66 -1.43 -6.98
CA GLY A 51 -14.51 -1.62 -5.53
C GLY A 51 -13.61 -0.61 -4.82
N VAL A 52 -13.99 -0.27 -3.57
CA VAL A 52 -13.06 0.33 -2.60
C VAL A 52 -12.01 -0.73 -2.28
N GLU A 53 -10.74 -0.43 -2.53
CA GLU A 53 -9.65 -1.30 -2.12
C GLU A 53 -9.38 -1.13 -0.64
N TYR A 54 -9.20 -2.26 0.04
CA TYR A 54 -8.81 -2.26 1.44
C TYR A 54 -7.57 -3.11 1.59
N VAL A 55 -6.50 -2.51 2.10
CA VAL A 55 -5.43 -3.31 2.69
C VAL A 55 -5.91 -3.74 4.08
N CYS A 56 -5.99 -5.05 4.27
CA CYS A 56 -6.42 -5.66 5.52
C CYS A 56 -5.20 -5.97 6.37
N ILE A 57 -5.04 -5.21 7.45
CA ILE A 57 -3.95 -5.41 8.40
C ILE A 57 -4.53 -5.83 9.73
N LYS A 58 -4.04 -6.94 10.28
CA LYS A 58 -4.50 -7.49 11.54
C LYS A 58 -3.40 -7.41 12.60
N ASP A 59 -3.77 -6.75 13.69
CA ASP A 59 -3.09 -6.85 14.97
C ASP A 59 -3.91 -7.76 15.91
N TYR A 60 -3.32 -8.32 16.97
CA TYR A 60 -3.85 -9.37 17.85
C TYR A 60 -5.33 -9.26 18.27
N LYS A 61 -5.94 -8.07 18.19
CA LYS A 61 -7.34 -7.81 18.55
C LYS A 61 -8.14 -7.00 17.52
N LYS A 62 -7.52 -6.52 16.44
CA LYS A 62 -8.11 -5.51 15.56
C LYS A 62 -7.76 -5.76 14.10
N THR A 63 -8.77 -5.61 13.24
CA THR A 63 -8.61 -5.55 11.79
C THR A 63 -8.74 -4.10 11.35
N TYR A 64 -7.77 -3.63 10.59
CA TYR A 64 -7.76 -2.31 9.98
C TYR A 64 -8.02 -2.45 8.49
N PHE A 65 -8.95 -1.64 7.99
CA PHE A 65 -9.24 -1.50 6.57
C PHE A 65 -8.83 -0.09 6.16
N LEU A 66 -7.80 0.02 5.34
CA LEU A 66 -7.34 1.32 4.82
C LEU A 66 -8.23 1.70 3.64
N ASN A 67 -9.00 2.79 3.79
CA ASN A 67 -9.75 3.40 2.70
C ASN A 67 -8.95 4.59 2.17
N LEU A 68 -8.06 4.33 1.20
CA LEU A 68 -7.21 5.33 0.57
C LEU A 68 -7.66 5.55 -0.88
N PRO A 69 -7.59 6.80 -1.40
CA PRO A 69 -7.85 7.03 -2.82
C PRO A 69 -6.82 6.27 -3.65
N ASN A 70 -7.27 5.49 -4.64
CA ASN A 70 -6.34 4.82 -5.53
C ASN A 70 -5.59 5.82 -6.41
N VAL A 71 -6.24 6.86 -6.89
CA VAL A 71 -5.58 7.94 -7.65
C VAL A 71 -5.74 9.23 -6.87
N PRO A 72 -4.69 9.70 -6.16
CA PRO A 72 -4.73 10.99 -5.48
C PRO A 72 -4.99 12.12 -6.47
N LYS A 73 -5.93 13.00 -6.13
CA LYS A 73 -6.40 14.07 -7.03
C LYS A 73 -5.75 15.42 -6.77
N ASN A 74 -5.10 15.56 -5.62
CA ASN A 74 -4.52 16.81 -5.17
C ASN A 74 -3.44 16.54 -4.10
N LEU A 75 -2.71 17.59 -3.74
CA LEU A 75 -1.63 17.50 -2.77
C LEU A 75 -2.13 17.09 -1.37
N GLU A 76 -3.34 17.46 -0.98
CA GLU A 76 -3.91 17.08 0.32
C GLU A 76 -4.09 15.55 0.42
N GLU A 77 -4.66 14.92 -0.63
CA GLU A 77 -4.78 13.46 -0.71
C GLU A 77 -3.40 12.79 -0.71
N MET A 78 -2.40 13.36 -1.41
CA MET A 78 -1.02 12.83 -1.38
C MET A 78 -0.40 12.89 0.03
N ILE A 79 -0.62 13.98 0.78
CA ILE A 79 -0.14 14.09 2.17
C ILE A 79 -0.81 13.02 3.03
N ILE A 80 -2.13 12.85 2.92
CA ILE A 80 -2.87 11.82 3.66
C ILE A 80 -2.29 10.43 3.38
N VAL A 81 -2.10 10.09 2.11
CA VAL A 81 -1.52 8.80 1.70
C VAL A 81 -0.11 8.62 2.28
N ARG A 82 0.76 9.63 2.15
CA ARG A 82 2.11 9.60 2.72
C ARG A 82 2.08 9.35 4.23
N CYS A 83 1.29 10.12 4.99
CA CYS A 83 1.19 9.99 6.44
C CYS A 83 0.74 8.58 6.85
N TRP A 84 -0.24 8.02 6.14
CA TRP A 84 -0.67 6.65 6.37
C TRP A 84 0.45 5.64 6.13
N MET A 85 1.11 5.71 4.98
CA MET A 85 2.18 4.77 4.64
C MET A 85 3.36 4.87 5.60
N GLN A 86 3.71 6.08 6.04
CA GLN A 86 4.73 6.30 7.05
C GLN A 86 4.39 5.61 8.38
N LYS A 87 3.12 5.64 8.80
CA LYS A 87 2.67 4.90 9.99
C LYS A 87 2.81 3.39 9.79
N LEU A 88 2.42 2.90 8.63
CA LEU A 88 2.49 1.47 8.33
C LEU A 88 3.94 0.96 8.33
N PHE A 89 4.87 1.71 7.76
CA PHE A 89 6.30 1.38 7.76
C PHE A 89 6.92 1.40 9.17
N ASN A 90 6.44 2.27 10.05
CA ASN A 90 6.90 2.36 11.44
C ASN A 90 6.17 1.41 12.41
N CYS A 91 5.27 0.55 11.92
CA CYS A 91 4.54 -0.43 12.73
C CYS A 91 5.00 -1.85 12.41
N SER A 92 4.78 -2.75 13.36
CA SER A 92 4.87 -4.19 13.15
C SER A 92 3.49 -4.83 13.22
N PHE A 93 3.18 -5.72 12.28
CA PHE A 93 1.89 -6.38 12.21
C PHE A 93 2.05 -7.89 12.30
N LYS A 94 1.14 -8.53 13.04
CA LYS A 94 1.12 -10.00 13.08
C LYS A 94 0.73 -10.57 11.73
N HIS A 95 -0.29 -9.99 11.09
CA HIS A 95 -0.78 -10.51 9.84
C HIS A 95 -1.16 -9.40 8.87
N ALA A 96 -0.74 -9.54 7.62
CA ALA A 96 -1.18 -8.67 6.52
C ALA A 96 -1.68 -9.53 5.36
N SER A 97 -2.85 -9.16 4.84
CA SER A 97 -3.41 -9.78 3.64
C SER A 97 -3.53 -8.72 2.55
N PHE A 98 -2.80 -8.98 1.46
CA PHE A 98 -2.83 -8.25 0.21
C PHE A 98 -3.67 -9.07 -0.77
N ASP A 99 -4.97 -9.16 -0.47
CA ASP A 99 -5.93 -9.79 -1.38
C ASP A 99 -6.18 -8.83 -2.54
N ARG A 100 -5.91 -9.31 -3.74
CA ARG A 100 -6.07 -8.60 -5.01
C ARG A 100 -5.08 -7.48 -5.22
N SER A 101 -4.81 -6.59 -4.27
CA SER A 101 -3.96 -5.43 -4.52
C SER A 101 -2.76 -5.31 -3.59
N VAL A 102 -1.71 -4.70 -4.14
CA VAL A 102 -0.50 -4.28 -3.43
C VAL A 102 -0.23 -2.82 -3.73
N PHE A 103 0.47 -2.14 -2.82
CA PHE A 103 0.90 -0.77 -3.06
C PHE A 103 1.85 -0.70 -4.26
N ASN A 104 1.68 0.33 -5.08
CA ASN A 104 2.54 0.63 -6.22
C ASN A 104 3.92 1.10 -5.74
N PRO A 105 5.01 0.36 -6.03
CA PRO A 105 6.38 0.76 -5.71
C PRO A 105 6.75 2.13 -6.28
N GLU A 106 6.22 2.50 -7.45
CA GLU A 106 6.43 3.81 -8.04
C GLU A 106 5.83 4.92 -7.16
N MET A 107 4.59 4.71 -6.69
CA MET A 107 3.94 5.65 -5.77
C MET A 107 4.68 5.72 -4.42
N ILE A 108 5.13 4.59 -3.87
CA ILE A 108 5.99 4.57 -2.66
C ILE A 108 7.22 5.45 -2.89
N ASN A 109 7.90 5.28 -4.01
CA ASN A 109 9.09 6.05 -4.34
C ASN A 109 8.78 7.55 -4.48
N ILE A 110 7.67 7.92 -5.13
CA ILE A 110 7.24 9.33 -5.26
C ILE A 110 6.98 9.96 -3.88
N LEU A 111 6.28 9.25 -3.00
CA LEU A 111 5.90 9.76 -1.67
C LEU A 111 7.09 9.89 -0.72
N PHE A 112 8.10 9.05 -0.85
CA PHE A 112 9.24 8.95 0.06
C PHE A 112 10.59 9.29 -0.61
N THR A 113 10.57 9.94 -1.78
CA THR A 113 11.78 10.38 -2.48
C THR A 113 12.66 11.21 -1.52
N ASN A 114 13.94 10.83 -1.41
CA ASN A 114 14.95 11.44 -0.55
C ASN A 114 14.77 11.24 0.97
N ASP A 115 13.76 10.50 1.41
CA ASP A 115 13.53 10.24 2.83
C ASP A 115 14.27 8.98 3.29
N ARG A 116 15.57 9.14 3.56
CA ARG A 116 16.45 8.04 3.99
C ARG A 116 16.20 7.57 5.42
N ALA A 117 15.40 8.32 6.19
CA ALA A 117 15.17 8.03 7.60
C ALA A 117 14.11 6.93 7.81
N ILE A 118 13.25 6.71 6.82
CA ILE A 118 12.13 5.75 6.93
C ILE A 118 12.50 4.45 6.24
N PRO A 119 12.53 3.31 6.95
CA PRO A 119 12.63 2.01 6.31
C PRO A 119 11.34 1.78 5.51
N LEU A 120 11.42 1.77 4.18
CA LEU A 120 10.26 1.63 3.27
C LEU A 120 9.80 0.17 3.16
N GLN A 121 9.69 -0.50 4.32
CA GLN A 121 9.31 -1.89 4.45
C GLN A 121 8.22 -2.05 5.51
N PHE A 122 7.23 -2.90 5.20
CA PHE A 122 6.22 -3.34 6.15
C PHE A 122 6.79 -4.48 6.98
N ASN A 123 6.87 -4.29 8.30
CA ASN A 123 7.31 -5.33 9.23
C ASN A 123 6.13 -6.24 9.56
N ILE A 124 6.12 -7.45 9.04
CA ILE A 124 4.99 -8.38 9.12
C ILE A 124 5.48 -9.74 9.59
N GLN A 125 4.72 -10.41 10.46
CA GLN A 125 5.02 -11.79 10.86
C GLN A 125 4.53 -12.78 9.79
N ASP A 126 3.25 -12.70 9.43
CA ASP A 126 2.62 -13.53 8.41
C ASP A 126 2.00 -12.69 7.28
N ALA A 127 2.43 -12.89 6.04
CA ALA A 127 1.90 -12.19 4.87
C ALA A 127 1.20 -13.16 3.92
N ILE A 128 0.03 -12.76 3.42
CA ILE A 128 -0.66 -13.44 2.31
C ILE A 128 -0.76 -12.48 1.13
N LEU A 129 -0.30 -12.93 -0.05
CA LEU A 129 -0.46 -12.21 -1.31
C LEU A 129 -1.27 -13.06 -2.28
N SER A 130 -2.29 -12.47 -2.90
CA SER A 130 -3.19 -13.16 -3.84
C SER A 130 -3.45 -12.28 -5.07
N PRO A 131 -2.51 -12.22 -6.05
CA PRO A 131 -2.70 -11.46 -7.28
C PRO A 131 -3.87 -12.03 -8.10
N ILE A 132 -4.71 -11.17 -8.68
CA ILE A 132 -5.90 -11.61 -9.42
C ILE A 132 -5.62 -12.00 -10.89
N SER A 133 -4.42 -11.74 -11.38
CA SER A 133 -4.08 -11.96 -12.79
C SER A 133 -2.61 -12.34 -12.98
N THR A 134 -2.34 -12.99 -14.11
CA THR A 134 -0.99 -13.39 -14.51
C THR A 134 -0.03 -12.20 -14.63
N HIS A 135 -0.47 -11.12 -15.26
CA HIS A 135 0.39 -9.97 -15.54
C HIS A 135 0.82 -9.24 -14.26
N LEU A 136 0.05 -9.35 -13.17
CA LEU A 136 0.34 -8.68 -11.90
C LEU A 136 1.21 -9.50 -10.95
N CYS A 137 1.44 -10.78 -11.26
CA CYS A 137 2.27 -11.65 -10.43
C CYS A 137 3.68 -11.08 -10.30
N GLY A 138 4.28 -10.63 -11.41
CA GLY A 138 5.62 -10.04 -11.40
C GLY A 138 5.74 -8.83 -10.47
N ASP A 139 4.80 -7.89 -10.54
CA ASP A 139 4.87 -6.67 -9.72
C ASP A 139 4.49 -6.92 -8.26
N THR A 140 3.57 -7.86 -8.01
CA THR A 140 3.24 -8.34 -6.64
C THR A 140 4.47 -8.95 -5.96
N LEU A 141 5.26 -9.74 -6.69
CA LEU A 141 6.48 -10.35 -6.18
C LEU A 141 7.59 -9.34 -5.98
N LYS A 142 7.76 -8.38 -6.90
CA LYS A 142 8.68 -7.24 -6.70
C LYS A 142 8.30 -6.43 -5.47
N PHE A 143 7.01 -6.18 -5.26
CA PHE A 143 6.53 -5.50 -4.07
C PHE A 143 6.89 -6.30 -2.81
N ALA A 144 6.62 -7.61 -2.80
CA ALA A 144 6.97 -8.49 -1.68
C ALA A 144 8.47 -8.42 -1.34
N SER A 145 9.33 -8.57 -2.36
CA SER A 145 10.79 -8.59 -2.19
C SER A 145 11.36 -7.25 -1.70
N ASN A 146 10.85 -6.13 -2.20
CA ASN A 146 11.42 -4.81 -1.89
C ASN A 146 10.80 -4.15 -0.66
N HIS A 147 9.54 -4.44 -0.35
CA HIS A 147 8.74 -3.69 0.62
C HIS A 147 8.19 -4.54 1.76
N LEU A 148 8.35 -5.86 1.80
CA LEU A 148 7.92 -6.67 2.95
C LEU A 148 9.15 -7.19 3.71
N SER A 149 9.15 -6.98 5.02
CA SER A 149 10.09 -7.58 5.97
C SER A 149 9.31 -8.63 6.77
N ILE A 150 9.50 -9.90 6.41
CA ILE A 150 8.67 -11.01 6.90
C ILE A 150 9.47 -11.86 7.89
N SER A 151 8.95 -12.03 9.11
CA SER A 151 9.66 -12.77 10.16
C SER A 151 9.31 -14.25 10.26
N GLU A 152 8.11 -14.67 9.83
CA GLU A 152 7.66 -16.07 9.97
C GLU A 152 7.21 -16.71 8.66
N SER A 153 6.13 -16.21 8.04
CA SER A 153 5.56 -16.88 6.87
C SER A 153 5.11 -15.93 5.75
N LEU A 154 5.31 -16.38 4.52
CA LEU A 154 4.88 -15.73 3.29
C LEU A 154 4.11 -16.76 2.46
N ASP A 155 2.80 -16.56 2.31
CA ASP A 155 1.94 -17.35 1.43
C ASP A 155 1.61 -16.53 0.18
N ILE A 156 1.92 -17.07 -0.99
CA ILE A 156 1.65 -16.43 -2.28
C ILE A 156 0.74 -17.35 -3.08
N ASN A 157 -0.52 -16.95 -3.19
CA ASN A 157 -1.52 -17.69 -3.95
C ASN A 157 -1.45 -17.32 -5.43
N LEU A 158 -0.69 -18.11 -6.18
CA LEU A 158 -0.53 -17.98 -7.63
C LEU A 158 -1.62 -18.71 -8.43
N LYS A 159 -2.83 -18.92 -7.88
CA LYS A 159 -3.93 -19.63 -8.58
C LYS A 159 -4.26 -19.07 -9.95
N TYR A 160 -4.04 -17.76 -10.15
CA TYR A 160 -4.27 -17.07 -11.41
C TYR A 160 -3.00 -16.83 -12.21
N ALA A 161 -1.83 -17.24 -11.71
CA ALA A 161 -0.61 -17.25 -12.48
C ALA A 161 -0.67 -18.37 -13.52
N GLY A 162 -0.19 -18.11 -14.73
CA GLY A 162 -0.11 -19.11 -15.78
C GLY A 162 1.06 -20.04 -15.50
N ASN A 163 2.08 -20.01 -16.36
CA ASN A 163 3.32 -20.72 -16.06
C ASN A 163 4.00 -20.08 -14.82
N THR A 164 4.13 -20.85 -13.73
CA THR A 164 4.74 -20.41 -12.47
C THR A 164 6.26 -20.32 -12.52
N ASP A 165 6.90 -21.04 -13.46
CA ASP A 165 8.36 -21.16 -13.53
C ASP A 165 9.06 -19.82 -13.78
N GLN A 166 8.39 -18.90 -14.50
CA GLN A 166 8.92 -17.56 -14.79
C GLN A 166 9.05 -16.67 -13.54
N TYR A 167 8.42 -17.03 -12.42
CA TYR A 167 8.36 -16.22 -11.21
C TYR A 167 9.34 -16.68 -10.12
N LEU A 168 9.92 -17.87 -10.24
CA LEU A 168 10.87 -18.40 -9.25
C LEU A 168 12.11 -17.51 -9.13
N ASN A 169 12.60 -16.95 -10.25
CA ASN A 169 13.77 -16.05 -10.28
C ASN A 169 13.51 -14.67 -9.65
N VAL A 170 12.27 -14.34 -9.30
CA VAL A 170 11.94 -13.07 -8.62
C VAL A 170 12.01 -13.23 -7.09
N LEU A 171 11.87 -14.46 -6.60
CA LEU A 171 11.85 -14.78 -5.17
C LEU A 171 13.20 -15.34 -4.66
N PHE A 172 14.04 -15.89 -5.54
CA PHE A 172 15.34 -16.51 -5.24
C PHE A 172 16.41 -16.00 -6.20
#